data_AF-A0A7C4FQ04-F1
#
_entry.id   AF-A0A7C4FQ04-F1
#
_cell.length_a   1.000
_cell.length_b   1.000
_cell.length_c   1.000
_cell.angle_alpha   90.00
_cell.angle_beta   90.00
_cell.angle_gamma   90.00
#
_symmetry.space_group_name_H-M   'P 1'
#
loop_
_entity.id
_entity.type
_entity.pdbx_description
1 polymer ?
#
loop_
_entity_poly.entity_id
_entity_poly.type
_entity_poly.pdbx_seq_one_letter_code
_entity_poly.pdbx_strand_id
1 'polypeptide(L)'
;MWKIFQNFSLVSDQNKSIYFVISLEVESIILLLNARSLWAFSVGVFSHLLASLILASVVAGLLKLLYKREYIPTLLLSLGIFFFFGHLAVFVGALFLLIYPKVGKVHNPTKEIEYNIIYSMDPFAEKRILTEGAIGFLKDQSIGSVLYFMKCCNPLVVNFFKNLLHSDKDELRLLANSYLKNLEQNLQDKISQLLAYSNNGSKLGGLHEFFIKKNLSMLYWEFYYLGLVEEEIRKKYLHQAKTYGEQALNIKRDPTLLFKIGRMELILGNYKKAYQYFRESIEKGIDKGIVLPYIIESLYKDKNFKELRKVLKESKGTYTLHPKTLSILKAWV
;
A
#
# COMPACT_ATOMS: atom_id res chain seq x y z
N MET A 1 -6.49 16.65 -3.20
CA MET A 1 -5.42 15.98 -3.99
C MET A 1 -5.79 15.78 -5.47
N TRP A 2 -7.08 15.81 -5.84
CA TRP A 2 -7.54 15.60 -7.24
C TRP A 2 -7.47 16.84 -8.16
N LYS A 3 -7.34 18.04 -7.59
CA LYS A 3 -7.14 19.30 -8.35
C LYS A 3 -5.74 19.47 -8.98
N ILE A 4 -4.78 18.59 -8.65
CA ILE A 4 -3.41 18.65 -9.20
C ILE A 4 -3.34 17.94 -10.56
N PHE A 5 -4.25 17.01 -10.85
CA PHE A 5 -4.24 16.22 -12.09
C PHE A 5 -5.07 16.82 -13.23
N GLN A 6 -5.92 17.82 -12.99
CA GLN A 6 -6.68 18.50 -14.05
C GLN A 6 -5.85 19.50 -14.88
N ASN A 7 -4.59 19.77 -14.51
CA ASN A 7 -3.69 20.64 -15.27
C ASN A 7 -2.77 19.87 -16.25
N PHE A 8 -3.15 18.66 -16.65
CA PHE A 8 -2.36 17.86 -17.60
C PHE A 8 -2.39 18.38 -19.06
N SER A 9 -3.17 19.44 -19.34
CA SER A 9 -3.08 20.18 -20.60
C SER A 9 -1.74 20.91 -20.79
N LEU A 10 -0.96 21.11 -19.71
CA LEU A 10 0.38 21.70 -19.77
C LEU A 10 1.46 20.76 -20.34
N VAL A 11 1.23 19.45 -20.38
CA VAL A 11 2.26 18.47 -20.82
C VAL A 11 2.43 18.47 -22.35
N SER A 12 1.40 18.87 -23.10
CA SER A 12 1.47 19.03 -24.56
C SER A 12 2.40 20.17 -24.97
N ASP A 13 2.29 21.33 -24.31
CA ASP A 13 3.11 22.51 -24.64
C ASP A 13 4.52 22.45 -24.03
N GLN A 14 4.70 21.73 -22.91
CA GLN A 14 6.04 21.48 -22.34
C GLN A 14 6.97 20.76 -23.32
N ASN A 15 6.45 19.82 -24.12
CA ASN A 15 7.25 19.13 -25.13
C ASN A 15 7.78 20.10 -26.19
N LYS A 16 6.95 21.03 -26.69
CA LYS A 16 7.38 22.03 -27.69
C LYS A 16 8.44 22.97 -27.13
N SER A 17 8.28 23.43 -25.90
CA SER A 17 9.25 24.31 -25.24
C SER A 17 10.61 23.62 -25.02
N ILE A 18 10.62 22.33 -24.70
CA ILE A 18 11.87 21.56 -24.53
C ILE A 18 12.60 21.40 -25.87
N TYR A 19 11.92 21.06 -26.96
CA TYR A 19 12.54 20.95 -28.29
C TYR A 19 13.10 22.30 -28.77
N PHE A 20 12.39 23.40 -28.48
CA PHE A 20 12.84 24.75 -28.82
C PHE A 20 14.09 25.17 -28.04
N VAL A 21 14.17 24.83 -26.74
CA VAL A 21 15.38 25.06 -25.94
C VAL A 21 16.56 24.25 -26.47
N ILE A 22 16.34 22.99 -26.86
CA ILE A 22 17.39 22.15 -27.44
C ILE A 22 17.90 22.75 -28.76
N SER A 23 17.01 23.26 -29.63
CA SER A 23 17.45 23.90 -30.88
C SER A 23 18.28 25.17 -30.62
N LEU A 24 17.89 26.01 -29.67
CA LEU A 24 18.63 27.23 -29.32
C LEU A 24 20.02 26.92 -28.74
N GLU A 25 20.12 25.86 -27.93
CA GLU A 25 21.40 25.41 -27.36
C GLU A 25 22.33 24.84 -28.43
N VAL A 26 21.81 24.02 -29.34
CA VAL A 26 22.59 23.48 -30.46
C VAL A 26 23.06 24.60 -31.40
N GLU A 27 22.18 25.54 -31.73
CA GLU A 27 22.50 26.71 -32.55
C GLU A 27 23.57 27.59 -31.88
N SER A 28 23.43 27.85 -30.57
CA SER A 28 24.42 28.59 -29.80
C SER A 28 25.80 27.91 -29.82
N ILE A 29 25.86 26.60 -29.58
CA ILE A 29 27.12 25.84 -29.61
C ILE A 29 27.76 25.90 -30.99
N ILE A 30 26.98 25.73 -32.07
CA ILE A 30 27.50 25.80 -33.46
C ILE A 30 28.04 27.20 -33.77
N LEU A 31 27.33 28.25 -33.37
CA LEU A 31 27.73 29.64 -33.61
C LEU A 31 28.96 30.03 -32.80
N LEU A 32 29.08 29.57 -31.55
CA LEU A 32 30.24 29.85 -30.69
C LEU A 32 31.50 29.11 -31.17
N LEU A 33 31.38 27.86 -31.63
CA LEU A 33 32.50 27.07 -32.15
C LEU A 33 33.00 27.58 -33.52
N ASN A 34 32.11 28.13 -34.34
CA ASN A 34 32.43 28.68 -35.67
C ASN A 34 32.50 30.21 -35.69
N ALA A 35 32.60 30.86 -34.54
CA ALA A 35 32.60 32.32 -34.44
C ALA A 35 33.86 32.92 -35.11
N ARG A 36 33.71 33.38 -36.36
CA ARG A 36 34.74 34.13 -37.10
C ARG A 36 34.58 35.65 -36.98
N SER A 37 33.49 36.11 -36.36
CA SER A 37 33.17 37.52 -36.18
C SER A 37 32.56 37.78 -34.81
N LEU A 38 32.74 38.99 -34.28
CA LEU A 38 32.13 39.43 -33.02
C LEU A 38 30.60 39.34 -33.07
N TRP A 39 30.00 39.58 -34.25
CA TRP A 39 28.57 39.44 -34.45
C TRP A 39 28.09 38.00 -34.22
N ALA A 40 28.76 37.02 -34.82
CA ALA A 40 28.41 35.60 -34.65
C ALA A 40 28.54 35.16 -33.18
N PHE A 41 29.57 35.66 -32.48
CA PHE A 41 29.74 35.44 -31.06
C PHE A 41 28.59 36.04 -30.23
N SER A 42 28.21 37.28 -30.49
CA SER A 42 27.09 37.95 -29.79
C SER A 42 25.75 37.24 -30.00
N VAL A 43 25.47 36.77 -31.23
CA VAL A 43 24.26 35.99 -31.52
C VAL A 43 24.28 34.66 -30.77
N GLY A 44 25.42 33.96 -30.74
CA GLY A 44 25.57 32.70 -30.00
C GLY A 44 25.33 32.85 -28.49
N VAL A 45 25.89 33.88 -27.87
CA VAL A 45 25.67 34.19 -26.43
C VAL A 45 24.20 34.55 -26.17
N PHE A 46 23.57 35.32 -27.05
CA PHE A 46 22.17 35.70 -26.90
C PHE A 46 21.22 34.49 -26.98
N SER A 47 21.46 33.57 -27.92
CA SER A 47 20.69 32.32 -28.02
C SER A 47 20.82 31.45 -26.76
N HIS A 48 22.02 31.35 -26.18
CA HIS A 48 22.23 30.63 -24.91
C HIS A 48 21.54 31.29 -23.72
N LEU A 49 21.59 32.62 -23.63
CA LEU A 49 20.90 33.37 -22.59
C LEU A 49 19.39 33.13 -22.65
N LEU A 50 18.82 33.12 -23.87
CA LEU A 50 17.40 32.89 -24.08
C LEU A 50 16.99 31.46 -23.68
N ALA A 51 17.77 30.46 -24.07
CA ALA A 51 17.56 29.07 -23.67
C ALA A 51 17.58 28.88 -22.15
N SER A 52 18.58 29.47 -21.49
CA SER A 52 18.75 29.44 -20.04
C SER A 52 17.58 30.11 -19.30
N LEU A 53 17.06 31.22 -19.83
CA LEU A 53 15.92 31.94 -19.25
C LEU A 53 14.61 31.17 -19.35
N ILE A 54 14.38 30.49 -20.48
CA ILE A 54 13.21 29.62 -20.66
C ILE A 54 13.25 28.46 -19.66
N LEU A 55 14.40 27.78 -19.54
CA LEU A 55 14.56 26.65 -18.62
C LEU A 55 14.42 27.08 -17.15
N ALA A 56 15.02 28.22 -16.79
CA ALA A 56 14.93 28.82 -15.46
C ALA A 56 13.47 29.13 -15.06
N SER A 57 12.68 29.64 -16.01
CA SER A 57 11.26 29.99 -15.80
C SER A 57 10.39 28.75 -15.58
N VAL A 58 10.63 27.67 -16.34
CA VAL A 58 9.94 26.39 -16.16
C VAL A 58 10.20 25.80 -14.77
N VAL A 59 11.48 25.79 -14.34
CA VAL A 59 11.86 25.27 -13.02
C VAL A 59 11.30 26.12 -11.88
N ALA A 60 11.36 27.44 -12.00
CA ALA A 60 10.79 28.35 -10.99
C ALA A 60 9.27 28.19 -10.87
N GLY A 61 8.56 27.99 -11.99
CA GLY A 61 7.14 27.69 -12.01
C GLY A 61 6.78 26.36 -11.32
N LEU A 62 7.54 25.30 -11.62
CA LEU A 62 7.37 23.99 -10.99
C LEU A 62 7.62 24.03 -9.48
N LEU A 63 8.68 24.71 -9.05
CA LEU A 63 9.02 24.83 -7.62
C LEU A 63 7.99 25.69 -6.86
N LYS A 64 7.43 26.73 -7.49
CA LYS A 64 6.30 27.48 -6.91
C LYS A 64 5.07 26.59 -6.72
N LEU A 65 4.75 25.75 -7.72
CA LEU A 65 3.58 24.87 -7.69
C LEU A 65 3.72 23.72 -6.68
N LEU A 66 4.89 23.07 -6.65
CA LEU A 66 5.11 21.87 -5.85
C LEU A 66 5.53 22.17 -4.40
N TYR A 67 6.30 23.24 -4.19
CA TYR A 67 6.94 23.54 -2.91
C TYR A 67 6.58 24.92 -2.34
N LYS A 68 5.63 25.65 -2.95
CA LYS A 68 5.19 27.00 -2.53
C LYS A 68 6.35 28.00 -2.33
N ARG A 69 7.46 27.83 -3.05
CA ARG A 69 8.63 28.70 -2.95
C ARG A 69 8.43 30.00 -3.74
N GLU A 70 9.08 31.08 -3.30
CA GLU A 70 9.05 32.36 -3.99
C GLU A 70 9.67 32.27 -5.40
N TYR A 71 8.99 32.85 -6.38
CA TYR A 71 9.35 32.70 -7.79
C TYR A 71 10.66 33.42 -8.15
N ILE A 72 10.84 34.67 -7.72
CA ILE A 72 11.95 35.53 -8.13
C ILE A 72 13.32 35.00 -7.65
N PRO A 73 13.51 34.62 -6.36
CA PRO A 73 14.80 34.07 -5.92
C PRO A 73 15.13 32.74 -6.61
N THR A 74 14.10 31.94 -6.86
CA THR A 74 14.24 30.64 -7.54
C THR A 74 14.61 30.81 -9.00
N LEU A 75 14.03 31.81 -9.69
CA LEU A 75 14.34 32.16 -11.08
C LEU A 75 15.78 32.64 -11.23
N LEU A 76 16.26 33.53 -10.36
CA LEU A 76 17.64 34.04 -10.42
C LEU A 76 18.66 32.93 -10.15
N LEU A 77 18.38 32.06 -9.18
CA LEU A 77 19.23 30.91 -8.89
C LEU A 77 19.27 29.92 -10.06
N SER A 78 18.11 29.58 -10.63
CA SER A 78 18.04 28.63 -11.75
C SER A 78 18.67 29.22 -13.02
N LEU A 79 18.49 30.52 -13.29
CA LEU A 79 19.14 31.21 -14.40
C LEU A 79 20.66 31.18 -14.27
N GLY A 80 21.21 31.45 -13.08
CA GLY A 80 22.65 31.34 -12.84
C GLY A 80 23.18 29.93 -13.10
N ILE A 81 22.48 28.91 -12.60
CA ILE A 81 22.88 27.51 -12.80
C ILE A 81 22.85 27.14 -14.30
N PHE A 82 21.79 27.51 -15.01
CA PHE A 82 21.65 27.15 -16.42
C PHE A 82 22.52 27.99 -17.36
N PHE A 83 22.87 29.22 -17.01
CA PHE A 83 23.78 30.01 -17.83
C PHE A 83 25.24 29.53 -17.72
N PHE A 84 25.68 29.05 -16.54
CA PHE A 84 27.06 28.57 -16.37
C PHE A 84 27.22 27.07 -16.63
N PHE A 85 26.19 26.26 -16.38
CA PHE A 85 26.21 24.81 -16.54
C PHE A 85 25.22 24.28 -17.59
N GLY A 86 24.58 25.15 -18.37
CA GLY A 86 23.49 24.81 -19.29
C GLY A 86 23.85 23.75 -20.31
N HIS A 87 25.02 23.89 -20.94
CA HIS A 87 25.49 22.90 -21.91
C HIS A 87 25.66 21.50 -21.28
N LEU A 88 26.12 21.42 -20.03
CA LEU A 88 26.24 20.16 -19.29
C LEU A 88 24.86 19.61 -18.90
N ALA A 89 23.93 20.49 -18.49
CA ALA A 89 22.58 20.10 -18.13
C ALA A 89 21.78 19.54 -19.32
N VAL A 90 21.92 20.14 -20.50
CA VAL A 90 21.30 19.66 -21.75
C VAL A 90 21.93 18.34 -22.19
N PHE A 91 23.25 18.20 -22.08
CA PHE A 91 23.94 16.94 -22.38
C PHE A 91 23.49 15.80 -21.46
N VAL A 92 23.43 16.03 -20.14
CA VAL A 92 22.94 15.06 -19.16
C VAL A 92 21.44 14.77 -19.37
N GLY A 93 20.63 15.78 -19.70
CA GLY A 93 19.21 15.60 -20.02
C GLY A 93 18.97 14.78 -21.29
N ALA A 94 19.76 14.99 -22.33
CA ALA A 94 19.72 14.20 -23.56
C ALA A 94 20.17 12.76 -23.32
N LEU A 95 21.27 12.55 -22.57
CA LEU A 95 21.72 11.24 -22.12
C LEU A 95 20.67 10.53 -21.27
N PHE A 96 20.01 11.26 -20.36
CA PHE A 96 18.90 10.74 -19.58
C PHE A 96 17.75 10.31 -20.50
N LEU A 97 17.34 11.10 -21.50
CA LEU A 97 16.28 10.69 -22.44
C LEU A 97 16.66 9.49 -23.33
N LEU A 98 17.95 9.32 -23.64
CA LEU A 98 18.46 8.18 -24.42
C LEU A 98 18.63 6.90 -23.57
N ILE A 99 19.06 7.04 -22.32
CA ILE A 99 19.32 5.93 -21.39
C ILE A 99 18.06 5.55 -20.61
N TYR A 100 17.13 6.49 -20.37
CA TYR A 100 15.87 6.20 -19.71
C TYR A 100 15.19 5.15 -20.58
N PRO A 101 15.10 3.89 -20.10
CA PRO A 101 14.37 2.90 -20.85
C PRO A 101 12.99 3.51 -21.01
N LYS A 102 12.42 3.45 -22.24
CA LYS A 102 10.98 3.55 -22.37
C LYS A 102 10.46 2.51 -21.38
N VAL A 103 10.12 2.93 -20.17
CA VAL A 103 9.35 2.17 -19.21
C VAL A 103 8.05 2.04 -19.97
N GLY A 104 8.00 1.02 -20.81
CA GLY A 104 6.85 0.70 -21.63
C GLY A 104 5.73 0.75 -20.64
N LYS A 105 4.75 1.63 -20.92
CA LYS A 105 3.60 1.85 -20.06
C LYS A 105 3.19 0.46 -19.61
N VAL A 106 3.56 0.10 -18.38
CA VAL A 106 2.93 -1.02 -17.72
C VAL A 106 1.56 -0.41 -17.52
N HIS A 107 0.68 -0.68 -18.49
CA HIS A 107 -0.73 -0.71 -18.22
C HIS A 107 -0.84 -1.72 -17.09
N ASN A 108 -0.63 -1.25 -15.86
CA ASN A 108 -1.49 -1.70 -14.80
C ASN A 108 -2.87 -1.38 -15.39
N PRO A 109 -3.70 -2.39 -15.70
CA PRO A 109 -5.10 -2.10 -15.83
C PRO A 109 -5.53 -1.66 -14.44
N THR A 110 -5.30 -0.41 -14.08
CA THR A 110 -6.28 0.33 -13.33
C THR A 110 -7.47 0.36 -14.27
N LYS A 111 -8.24 -0.74 -14.27
CA LYS A 111 -9.67 -0.60 -14.51
C LYS A 111 -10.05 0.48 -13.51
N GLU A 112 -10.34 1.67 -14.02
CA GLU A 112 -11.27 2.54 -13.32
C GLU A 112 -12.46 1.64 -13.08
N ILE A 113 -12.55 1.13 -11.86
CA ILE A 113 -13.75 0.43 -11.42
C ILE A 113 -14.79 1.52 -11.58
N GLU A 114 -15.66 1.35 -12.56
CA GLU A 114 -16.79 2.22 -12.78
C GLU A 114 -17.57 2.20 -11.47
N TYR A 115 -17.35 3.21 -10.61
CA TYR A 115 -17.93 3.25 -9.27
C TYR A 115 -19.46 3.18 -9.36
N ASN A 116 -20.03 3.50 -10.52
CA ASN A 116 -21.44 3.36 -10.83
C ASN A 116 -21.97 1.92 -10.72
N ILE A 117 -21.13 0.88 -10.91
CA ILE A 117 -21.52 -0.53 -10.67
C ILE A 117 -21.63 -0.80 -9.16
N ILE A 118 -20.88 -0.08 -8.33
CA ILE A 118 -20.96 -0.18 -6.87
C ILE A 118 -22.23 0.55 -6.35
N TYR A 119 -22.67 1.61 -7.05
CA TYR A 119 -23.86 2.38 -6.71
C TYR A 119 -25.17 1.87 -7.33
N SER A 120 -25.12 1.00 -8.35
CA SER A 120 -26.31 0.43 -9.02
C SER A 120 -26.82 -0.86 -8.41
N MET A 121 -26.13 -1.39 -7.39
CA MET A 121 -26.65 -2.49 -6.61
C MET A 121 -27.57 -1.90 -5.54
N ASP A 122 -28.88 -1.99 -5.80
CA ASP A 122 -29.92 -1.70 -4.81
C ASP A 122 -29.47 -2.30 -3.47
N PRO A 123 -29.37 -1.49 -2.39
CA PRO A 123 -29.04 -2.03 -1.09
C PRO A 123 -30.22 -2.92 -0.72
N PHE A 124 -30.11 -4.22 -1.02
CA PHE A 124 -30.88 -5.25 -0.34
C PHE A 124 -30.59 -5.02 1.13
N ALA A 125 -31.51 -4.32 1.77
CA ALA A 125 -31.54 -4.06 3.18
C ALA A 125 -31.67 -5.43 3.83
N GLU A 126 -30.52 -6.07 4.09
CA GLU A 126 -30.45 -7.24 4.93
C GLU A 126 -30.68 -6.74 6.35
N LYS A 127 -31.98 -6.65 6.61
CA LYS A 127 -32.73 -6.36 7.82
C LYS A 127 -31.91 -6.75 9.05
N ARG A 128 -31.53 -5.75 9.85
CA ARG A 128 -30.95 -5.79 11.23
C ARG A 128 -29.42 -5.61 11.43
N ILE A 129 -28.69 -4.97 10.52
CA ILE A 129 -27.32 -4.48 10.87
C ILE A 129 -27.36 -3.12 11.59
N LEU A 130 -28.48 -2.40 11.46
CA LEU A 130 -28.64 -1.02 11.88
C LEU A 130 -29.81 -0.92 12.87
N THR A 131 -29.53 -0.47 14.10
CA THR A 131 -30.52 -0.17 15.16
C THR A 131 -31.46 0.97 14.73
N GLU A 132 -32.59 1.18 15.41
CA GLU A 132 -33.62 2.16 15.01
C GLU A 132 -33.10 3.59 14.77
N GLY A 133 -32.03 4.00 15.46
CA GLY A 133 -31.35 5.30 15.24
C GLY A 133 -30.58 5.43 13.92
N ALA A 134 -30.44 4.34 13.17
CA ALA A 134 -29.70 4.28 11.92
C ALA A 134 -30.58 4.35 10.66
N ILE A 135 -31.90 4.42 10.84
CA ILE A 135 -32.87 4.57 9.75
C ILE A 135 -32.78 5.99 9.13
N GLY A 136 -32.31 6.99 9.91
CA GLY A 136 -32.02 8.34 9.40
C GLY A 136 -30.90 8.39 8.35
N PHE A 137 -30.04 7.37 8.29
CA PHE A 137 -28.83 7.34 7.46
C PHE A 137 -29.09 7.03 5.98
N LEU A 138 -30.31 6.62 5.60
CA LEU A 138 -30.63 6.21 4.22
C LEU A 138 -30.95 7.38 3.27
N LYS A 139 -30.95 8.64 3.75
CA LYS A 139 -31.25 9.82 2.92
C LYS A 139 -30.02 10.49 2.28
N ASP A 140 -28.82 10.28 2.81
CA ASP A 140 -27.58 10.91 2.30
C ASP A 140 -26.77 9.94 1.44
N GLN A 141 -26.60 10.25 0.15
CA GLN A 141 -25.82 9.44 -0.80
C GLN A 141 -24.36 9.25 -0.39
N SER A 142 -23.79 10.17 0.41
CA SER A 142 -22.42 10.05 0.90
C SER A 142 -22.24 8.88 1.88
N ILE A 143 -23.30 8.46 2.57
CA ILE A 143 -23.30 7.34 3.53
C ILE A 143 -23.37 5.98 2.83
N GLY A 144 -23.90 5.90 1.60
CA GLY A 144 -23.97 4.65 0.83
C GLY A 144 -22.61 3.99 0.62
N SER A 145 -21.57 4.79 0.37
CA SER A 145 -20.19 4.31 0.27
C SER A 145 -19.64 3.73 1.58
N VAL A 146 -20.03 4.31 2.73
CA VAL A 146 -19.65 3.86 4.07
C VAL A 146 -20.34 2.54 4.43
N LEU A 147 -21.61 2.38 4.06
CA LEU A 147 -22.36 1.13 4.23
C LEU A 147 -21.73 -0.03 3.45
N TYR A 148 -21.17 0.24 2.26
CA TYR A 148 -20.44 -0.78 1.51
C TYR A 148 -19.22 -1.28 2.28
N PHE A 149 -18.45 -0.39 2.91
CA PHE A 149 -17.28 -0.78 3.70
C PHE A 149 -17.64 -1.67 4.89
N MET A 150 -18.85 -1.57 5.44
CA MET A 150 -19.30 -2.48 6.51
C MET A 150 -19.29 -3.96 6.10
N LYS A 151 -19.42 -4.26 4.81
CA LYS A 151 -19.38 -5.64 4.28
C LYS A 151 -17.96 -6.24 4.29
N CYS A 152 -16.93 -5.42 4.45
CA CYS A 152 -15.54 -5.86 4.42
C CYS A 152 -14.96 -5.92 5.85
N CYS A 153 -14.61 -7.11 6.34
CA CYS A 153 -13.89 -7.27 7.61
C CYS A 153 -12.38 -7.16 7.38
N ASN A 154 -11.84 -5.95 7.47
CA ASN A 154 -10.41 -5.66 7.29
C ASN A 154 -9.91 -4.62 8.31
N PRO A 155 -8.66 -4.70 8.81
CA PRO A 155 -8.11 -3.71 9.74
C PRO A 155 -8.19 -2.26 9.23
N LEU A 156 -8.09 -2.04 7.91
CA LEU A 156 -8.23 -0.70 7.32
C LEU A 156 -9.65 -0.14 7.49
N VAL A 157 -10.67 -1.00 7.36
CA VAL A 157 -12.07 -0.62 7.55
C VAL A 157 -12.32 -0.33 9.02
N VAL A 158 -11.84 -1.17 9.93
CA VAL A 158 -11.96 -0.94 11.38
C VAL A 158 -11.27 0.36 11.77
N ASN A 159 -10.07 0.63 11.26
CA ASN A 159 -9.37 1.90 11.52
C ASN A 159 -10.12 3.11 10.94
N PHE A 160 -10.71 2.97 9.76
CA PHE A 160 -11.57 4.01 9.18
C PHE A 160 -12.76 4.32 10.09
N PHE A 161 -13.48 3.31 10.59
CA PHE A 161 -14.58 3.52 11.53
C PHE A 161 -14.10 4.07 12.88
N LYS A 162 -12.94 3.66 13.39
CA LYS A 162 -12.34 4.27 14.59
C LYS A 162 -12.07 5.77 14.39
N ASN A 163 -11.57 6.17 13.22
CA ASN A 163 -11.37 7.59 12.90
C ASN A 163 -12.70 8.35 12.82
N LEU A 164 -13.77 7.72 12.31
CA LEU A 164 -15.10 8.32 12.25
C LEU A 164 -15.72 8.60 13.63
N LEU A 165 -15.22 7.96 14.70
CA LEU A 165 -15.63 8.30 16.07
C LEU A 165 -15.30 9.76 16.45
N HIS A 166 -14.32 10.36 15.78
CA HIS A 166 -13.91 11.75 16.00
C HIS A 166 -14.53 12.74 15.00
N SER A 167 -15.51 12.30 14.20
CA SER A 167 -16.19 13.14 13.23
C SER A 167 -17.07 14.21 13.89
N ASP A 168 -17.04 15.43 13.36
CA ASP A 168 -17.94 16.53 13.73
C ASP A 168 -19.40 16.21 13.38
N LYS A 169 -19.62 15.36 12.36
CA LYS A 169 -20.95 14.85 12.02
C LYS A 169 -21.37 13.74 12.99
N ASP A 170 -22.41 14.01 13.78
CA ASP A 170 -22.93 13.10 14.79
C ASP A 170 -23.39 11.75 14.21
N GLU A 171 -24.02 11.78 13.03
CA GLU A 171 -24.49 10.60 12.31
C GLU A 171 -23.35 9.61 12.00
N LEU A 172 -22.20 10.11 11.54
CA LEU A 172 -21.03 9.28 11.24
C LEU A 172 -20.44 8.66 12.51
N ARG A 173 -20.48 9.39 13.62
CA ARG A 173 -20.03 8.92 14.93
C ARG A 173 -20.94 7.81 15.46
N LEU A 174 -22.26 7.96 15.34
CA LEU A 174 -23.25 6.96 15.73
C LEU A 174 -23.15 5.69 14.87
N LEU A 175 -22.99 5.85 13.56
CA LEU A 175 -22.79 4.73 12.63
C LEU A 175 -21.51 3.95 12.97
N ALA A 176 -20.40 4.66 13.22
CA ALA A 176 -19.15 4.05 13.61
C ALA A 176 -19.23 3.31 14.94
N ASN A 177 -19.86 3.90 15.95
CA ASN A 177 -20.11 3.24 17.24
C ASN A 177 -20.94 1.96 17.07
N SER A 178 -22.02 2.02 16.30
CA SER A 178 -22.88 0.86 16.02
C SER A 178 -22.12 -0.25 15.29
N TYR A 179 -21.37 0.09 14.24
CA TYR A 179 -20.58 -0.87 13.48
C TYR A 179 -19.52 -1.57 14.34
N LEU A 180 -18.69 -0.81 15.06
CA LEU A 180 -17.62 -1.35 15.88
C LEU A 180 -18.16 -2.24 17.00
N LYS A 181 -19.23 -1.80 17.67
CA LYS A 181 -19.90 -2.57 18.73
C LYS A 181 -20.50 -3.87 18.20
N ASN A 182 -21.21 -3.81 17.08
CA ASN A 182 -21.83 -5.01 16.47
C ASN A 182 -20.76 -6.01 16.00
N LEU A 183 -19.65 -5.52 15.44
CA LEU A 183 -18.54 -6.37 15.02
C LEU A 183 -17.88 -7.07 16.22
N GLU A 184 -17.61 -6.33 17.31
CA GLU A 184 -17.09 -6.90 18.54
C GLU A 184 -18.05 -7.93 19.14
N GLN A 185 -19.32 -7.58 19.30
CA GLN A 185 -20.34 -8.47 19.87
C GLN A 185 -20.52 -9.75 19.05
N ASN A 186 -20.55 -9.65 17.71
CA ASN A 186 -20.65 -10.82 16.84
C ASN A 186 -19.50 -11.81 17.04
N LEU A 187 -18.27 -11.31 17.17
CA LEU A 187 -17.10 -12.15 17.44
C LEU A 187 -17.15 -12.76 18.85
N GLN A 188 -17.56 -11.98 19.87
CA GLN A 188 -17.73 -12.48 21.24
C GLN A 188 -18.81 -13.56 21.34
N ASP A 189 -19.93 -13.39 20.65
CA ASP A 189 -21.04 -14.36 20.63
C ASP A 189 -20.60 -15.68 19.99
N LYS A 190 -19.89 -15.63 18.86
CA LYS A 190 -19.32 -16.82 18.20
C LYS A 190 -18.33 -17.57 19.09
N ILE A 191 -17.46 -16.84 19.80
CA ILE A 191 -16.53 -17.44 20.76
C ILE A 191 -17.31 -18.14 21.88
N SER A 192 -18.28 -17.45 22.46
CA SER A 192 -19.10 -17.97 23.55
C SER A 192 -19.86 -19.24 23.15
N GLN A 193 -20.44 -19.25 21.95
CA GLN A 193 -21.10 -20.42 21.38
C GLN A 193 -20.13 -21.60 21.22
N LEU A 194 -18.95 -21.38 20.62
CA LEU A 194 -17.95 -22.44 20.44
C LEU A 194 -17.40 -22.99 21.77
N LEU A 195 -17.23 -22.12 22.78
CA LEU A 195 -16.84 -22.56 24.13
C LEU A 195 -17.94 -23.40 24.78
N ALA A 196 -19.21 -23.01 24.64
CA ALA A 196 -20.33 -23.81 25.14
C ALA A 196 -20.37 -25.20 24.46
N TYR A 197 -20.18 -25.26 23.14
CA TYR A 197 -20.06 -26.54 22.42
C TYR A 197 -18.89 -27.39 22.91
N SER A 198 -17.74 -26.78 23.23
CA SER A 198 -16.58 -27.49 23.77
C SER A 198 -16.82 -28.04 25.18
N ASN A 199 -17.63 -27.36 26.00
CA ASN A 199 -17.87 -27.71 27.40
C ASN A 199 -19.00 -28.71 27.60
N ASN A 200 -19.92 -28.86 26.63
CA ASN A 200 -21.09 -29.74 26.72
C ASN A 200 -20.79 -31.26 26.62
N GLY A 201 -19.57 -31.68 26.98
CA GLY A 201 -19.30 -32.99 27.60
C GLY A 201 -19.45 -34.26 26.77
N SER A 202 -19.86 -34.20 25.49
CA SER A 202 -19.74 -35.37 24.62
C SER A 202 -18.27 -35.56 24.24
N LYS A 203 -17.78 -36.81 24.23
CA LYS A 203 -16.47 -37.15 23.61
C LYS A 203 -16.55 -36.80 22.13
N LEU A 204 -16.31 -35.54 21.80
CA LEU A 204 -16.25 -35.05 20.44
C LEU A 204 -15.13 -35.83 19.76
N GLY A 205 -15.45 -36.48 18.64
CA GLY A 205 -14.42 -37.15 17.84
C GLY A 205 -13.34 -36.14 17.43
N GLY A 206 -12.10 -36.60 17.21
CA GLY A 206 -10.96 -35.72 16.97
C GLY A 206 -11.18 -34.64 15.89
N LEU A 207 -11.96 -34.93 14.84
CA LEU A 207 -12.29 -33.94 13.81
C LEU A 207 -13.17 -32.79 14.32
N HIS A 208 -14.12 -33.05 15.22
CA HIS A 208 -14.97 -32.01 15.81
C HIS A 208 -14.15 -31.14 16.77
N GLU A 209 -13.31 -31.75 17.60
CA GLU A 209 -12.42 -31.01 18.49
C GLU A 209 -11.45 -30.14 17.68
N PHE A 210 -10.85 -30.68 16.61
CA PHE A 210 -10.03 -29.91 15.67
C PHE A 210 -10.79 -28.69 15.11
N PHE A 211 -12.03 -28.89 14.65
CA PHE A 211 -12.84 -27.80 14.10
C PHE A 211 -13.09 -26.70 15.14
N ILE A 212 -13.51 -27.06 16.34
CA ILE A 212 -13.78 -26.09 17.41
C ILE A 212 -12.52 -25.30 17.76
N LYS A 213 -11.41 -26.00 18.00
CA LYS A 213 -10.12 -25.38 18.38
C LYS A 213 -9.56 -24.50 17.27
N LYS A 214 -9.65 -24.93 16.01
CA LYS A 214 -9.26 -24.11 14.84
C LYS A 214 -10.08 -22.84 14.76
N ASN A 215 -11.40 -22.91 14.92
CA ASN A 215 -12.26 -21.73 14.83
C ASN A 215 -12.07 -20.77 16.00
N LEU A 216 -11.91 -21.29 17.23
CA LEU A 216 -11.54 -20.46 18.38
C LEU A 216 -10.23 -19.72 18.12
N SER A 217 -9.20 -20.42 17.62
CA SER A 217 -7.93 -19.79 17.22
C SER A 217 -8.13 -18.64 16.23
N MET A 218 -8.94 -18.86 15.18
CA MET A 218 -9.20 -17.83 14.16
C MET A 218 -9.99 -16.64 14.71
N LEU A 219 -11.00 -16.85 15.54
CA LEU A 219 -11.80 -15.76 16.13
C LEU A 219 -10.97 -14.90 17.09
N TYR A 220 -10.18 -15.53 17.97
CA TYR A 220 -9.26 -14.79 18.84
C TYR A 220 -8.19 -14.05 18.04
N TRP A 221 -7.72 -14.63 16.94
CA TRP A 221 -6.81 -13.95 16.01
C TRP A 221 -7.46 -12.74 15.36
N GLU A 222 -8.75 -12.81 14.99
CA GLU A 222 -9.46 -11.69 14.38
C GLU A 222 -9.55 -10.47 15.31
N PHE A 223 -9.77 -10.66 16.61
CA PHE A 223 -9.70 -9.56 17.59
C PHE A 223 -8.35 -8.84 17.55
N TYR A 224 -7.26 -9.61 17.53
CA TYR A 224 -5.92 -9.04 17.42
C TYR A 224 -5.71 -8.35 16.06
N TYR A 225 -6.02 -9.06 14.99
CA TYR A 225 -5.73 -8.66 13.62
C TYR A 225 -6.49 -7.40 13.21
N LEU A 226 -7.78 -7.34 13.51
CA LEU A 226 -8.64 -6.18 13.26
C LEU A 226 -8.30 -5.00 14.17
N GLY A 227 -7.62 -5.25 15.29
CA GLY A 227 -7.29 -4.23 16.27
C GLY A 227 -8.53 -3.63 16.92
N LEU A 228 -9.58 -4.44 17.16
CA LEU A 228 -10.83 -3.99 17.75
C LEU A 228 -10.63 -3.49 19.18
N VAL A 229 -9.87 -4.26 19.96
CA VAL A 229 -9.56 -3.95 21.36
C VAL A 229 -8.34 -3.04 21.51
N GLU A 230 -8.26 -2.39 22.67
CA GLU A 230 -7.09 -1.63 23.13
C GLU A 230 -5.82 -2.49 23.13
N GLU A 231 -4.67 -1.83 23.02
CA GLU A 231 -3.37 -2.49 22.84
C GLU A 231 -3.03 -3.45 23.99
N GLU A 232 -3.37 -3.08 25.22
CA GLU A 232 -3.11 -3.85 26.44
C GLU A 232 -3.80 -5.22 26.40
N ILE A 233 -5.05 -5.25 25.96
CA ILE A 233 -5.88 -6.47 25.92
C ILE A 233 -5.55 -7.29 24.67
N ARG A 234 -5.08 -6.64 23.59
CA ARG A 234 -4.81 -7.29 22.30
C ARG A 234 -3.83 -8.46 22.40
N LYS A 235 -2.79 -8.33 23.25
CA LYS A 235 -1.81 -9.41 23.49
C LYS A 235 -2.48 -10.65 24.08
N LYS A 236 -3.46 -10.49 24.97
CA LYS A 236 -4.22 -11.61 25.57
C LYS A 236 -4.98 -12.40 24.50
N TYR A 237 -5.65 -11.70 23.57
CA TYR A 237 -6.33 -12.33 22.44
C TYR A 237 -5.35 -13.10 21.54
N LEU A 238 -4.18 -12.53 21.25
CA LEU A 238 -3.14 -13.21 20.47
C LEU A 238 -2.64 -14.49 21.14
N HIS A 239 -2.41 -14.46 22.46
CA HIS A 239 -2.01 -15.65 23.22
C HIS A 239 -3.10 -16.72 23.20
N GLN A 240 -4.37 -16.36 23.40
CA GLN A 240 -5.48 -17.31 23.32
C GLN A 240 -5.62 -17.92 21.92
N ALA A 241 -5.49 -17.10 20.88
CA ALA A 241 -5.49 -17.55 19.49
C ALA A 241 -4.42 -18.61 19.24
N LYS A 242 -3.20 -18.35 19.72
CA LYS A 242 -2.08 -19.28 19.63
C LYS A 242 -2.37 -20.58 20.36
N THR A 243 -2.78 -20.52 21.64
CA THR A 243 -3.04 -21.71 22.46
C THR A 243 -4.06 -22.64 21.80
N TYR A 244 -5.19 -22.10 21.33
CA TYR A 244 -6.19 -22.92 20.64
C TYR A 244 -5.69 -23.46 19.30
N GLY A 245 -4.88 -22.70 18.58
CA GLY A 245 -4.31 -23.14 17.31
C GLY A 245 -3.28 -24.27 17.49
N GLU A 246 -2.43 -24.20 18.51
CA GLU A 246 -1.50 -25.28 18.86
C GLU A 246 -2.26 -26.56 19.27
N GLN A 247 -3.33 -26.43 20.06
CA GLN A 247 -4.22 -27.56 20.39
C GLN A 247 -4.83 -28.19 19.13
N ALA A 248 -5.31 -27.39 18.18
CA ALA A 248 -5.83 -27.90 16.92
C ALA A 248 -4.74 -28.57 16.07
N LEU A 249 -3.53 -28.01 16.02
CA LEU A 249 -2.40 -28.60 15.28
C LEU A 249 -1.93 -29.93 15.85
N ASN A 250 -2.11 -30.18 17.15
CA ASN A 250 -1.85 -31.48 17.76
C ASN A 250 -2.79 -32.58 17.25
N ILE A 251 -3.99 -32.21 16.82
CA ILE A 251 -4.98 -33.14 16.27
C ILE A 251 -4.77 -33.32 14.77
N LYS A 252 -4.66 -32.21 14.03
CA LYS A 252 -4.45 -32.21 12.58
C LYS A 252 -3.57 -31.03 12.18
N ARG A 253 -2.47 -31.35 11.50
CA ARG A 253 -1.56 -30.37 10.89
C ARG A 253 -2.15 -29.77 9.61
N ASP A 254 -3.01 -28.78 9.77
CA ASP A 254 -3.65 -28.04 8.69
C ASP A 254 -2.73 -26.93 8.13
N PRO A 255 -2.49 -26.87 6.80
CA PRO A 255 -1.54 -25.93 6.20
C PRO A 255 -1.88 -24.45 6.47
N THR A 256 -3.16 -24.10 6.41
CA THR A 256 -3.63 -22.72 6.65
C THR A 256 -3.45 -22.34 8.12
N LEU A 257 -3.74 -23.25 9.05
CA LEU A 257 -3.53 -23.03 10.47
C LEU A 257 -2.04 -22.92 10.83
N LEU A 258 -1.18 -23.74 10.23
CA LEU A 258 0.28 -23.64 10.39
C LEU A 258 0.78 -22.25 9.97
N PHE A 259 0.35 -21.77 8.80
CA PHE A 259 0.69 -20.42 8.34
C PHE A 259 0.22 -19.33 9.32
N LYS A 260 -1.02 -19.44 9.83
CA LYS A 260 -1.57 -18.47 10.79
C LYS A 260 -0.80 -18.47 12.12
N ILE A 261 -0.48 -19.65 12.66
CA ILE A 261 0.31 -19.77 13.89
C ILE A 261 1.73 -19.26 13.69
N GLY A 262 2.35 -19.52 12.53
CA GLY A 262 3.63 -18.93 12.17
C GLY A 262 3.61 -17.39 12.24
N ARG A 263 2.53 -16.76 11.75
CA ARG A 263 2.34 -15.30 11.88
C ARG A 263 2.18 -14.85 13.33
N MET A 264 1.47 -15.60 14.15
CA MET A 264 1.33 -15.30 15.58
C MET A 264 2.68 -15.37 16.29
N GLU A 265 3.48 -16.41 16.04
CA GLU A 265 4.81 -16.56 16.62
C GLU A 265 5.77 -15.46 16.18
N LEU A 266 5.70 -15.04 14.90
CA LEU A 266 6.49 -13.94 14.37
C LEU A 266 6.20 -12.63 15.13
N ILE A 267 4.91 -12.36 15.39
CA ILE A 267 4.48 -11.18 16.17
C ILE A 267 4.93 -11.26 17.62
N LEU A 268 4.88 -12.45 18.23
CA LEU A 268 5.33 -12.68 19.61
C LEU A 268 6.86 -12.68 19.77
N GLY A 269 7.62 -12.53 18.69
CA GLY A 269 9.08 -12.52 18.72
C GLY A 269 9.72 -13.92 18.70
N ASN A 270 8.93 -14.98 18.55
CA ASN A 270 9.39 -16.37 18.52
C ASN A 270 9.83 -16.76 17.10
N TYR A 271 10.83 -16.07 16.56
CA TYR A 271 11.21 -16.12 15.15
C TYR A 271 11.59 -17.52 14.65
N LYS A 272 12.29 -18.32 15.46
CA LYS A 272 12.65 -19.71 15.11
C LYS A 272 11.43 -20.61 14.95
N LYS A 273 10.45 -20.50 15.86
CA LYS A 273 9.19 -21.26 15.80
C LYS A 273 8.35 -20.80 14.61
N ALA A 274 8.27 -19.48 14.38
CA ALA A 274 7.59 -18.92 13.23
C ALA A 274 8.13 -19.52 11.92
N TYR A 275 9.45 -19.53 11.76
CA TYR A 275 10.12 -20.14 10.62
C TYR A 275 9.77 -21.62 10.42
N GLN A 276 9.76 -22.42 11.49
CA GLN A 276 9.39 -23.83 11.43
C GLN A 276 7.94 -24.03 10.95
N TYR A 277 7.00 -23.27 11.50
CA TYR A 277 5.59 -23.33 11.07
C TYR A 277 5.41 -22.89 9.61
N PHE A 278 6.14 -21.88 9.16
CA PHE A 278 6.10 -21.44 7.77
C PHE A 278 6.64 -22.51 6.81
N ARG A 279 7.76 -23.14 7.14
CA ARG A 279 8.31 -24.27 6.36
C ARG A 279 7.30 -25.42 6.26
N GLU A 280 6.75 -25.85 7.39
CA GLU A 280 5.75 -26.93 7.43
C GLU A 280 4.49 -26.58 6.63
N SER A 281 4.06 -25.31 6.64
CA SER A 281 2.90 -24.86 5.86
C SER A 281 3.10 -24.98 4.34
N ILE A 282 4.33 -24.72 3.86
CA ILE A 282 4.69 -24.90 2.44
C ILE A 282 4.74 -26.38 2.08
N GLU A 283 5.35 -27.20 2.93
CA GLU A 283 5.42 -28.67 2.75
C GLU A 283 4.03 -29.30 2.66
N LYS A 284 3.02 -28.72 3.34
CA LYS A 284 1.63 -29.15 3.31
C LYS A 284 0.76 -28.47 2.25
N GLY A 285 1.35 -27.69 1.35
CA GLY A 285 0.71 -27.23 0.12
C GLY A 285 0.29 -25.76 0.08
N ILE A 286 0.68 -24.91 1.04
CA ILE A 286 0.54 -23.46 0.83
C ILE A 286 1.55 -23.01 -0.24
N ASP A 287 1.09 -22.18 -1.17
CA ASP A 287 1.94 -21.55 -2.17
C ASP A 287 3.15 -20.84 -1.51
N LYS A 288 4.36 -21.23 -1.94
CA LYS A 288 5.62 -20.67 -1.46
C LYS A 288 5.64 -19.15 -1.62
N GLY A 289 5.08 -18.60 -2.69
CA GLY A 289 5.04 -17.16 -2.94
C GLY A 289 4.35 -16.36 -1.82
N ILE A 290 3.31 -16.93 -1.21
CA ILE A 290 2.56 -16.28 -0.11
C ILE A 290 3.37 -16.27 1.20
N VAL A 291 4.08 -17.37 1.48
CA VAL A 291 4.75 -17.60 2.77
C VAL A 291 6.16 -16.99 2.80
N LEU A 292 6.81 -16.91 1.64
CA LEU A 292 8.22 -16.53 1.52
C LEU A 292 8.60 -15.20 2.19
N PRO A 293 7.82 -14.10 2.12
CA PRO A 293 8.18 -12.88 2.83
C PRO A 293 8.24 -13.06 4.35
N TYR A 294 7.37 -13.91 4.90
CA TYR A 294 7.35 -14.19 6.34
C TYR A 294 8.52 -15.09 6.76
N ILE A 295 8.97 -15.99 5.89
CA ILE A 295 10.22 -16.74 6.10
C ILE A 295 11.41 -15.79 6.12
N ILE A 296 11.50 -14.90 5.14
CA ILE A 296 12.56 -13.89 5.05
C ILE A 296 12.58 -13.02 6.32
N GLU A 297 11.41 -12.51 6.71
CA GLU A 297 11.27 -11.68 7.92
C GLU A 297 11.69 -12.46 9.18
N SER A 298 11.23 -13.70 9.33
CA SER A 298 11.58 -14.55 10.49
C SER A 298 13.09 -14.77 10.59
N LEU A 299 13.74 -15.14 9.48
CA LEU A 299 15.18 -15.39 9.45
C LEU A 299 16.01 -14.13 9.67
N TYR A 300 15.57 -13.01 9.10
CA TYR A 300 16.22 -11.71 9.28
C TYR A 300 16.14 -11.25 10.75
N LYS A 301 14.96 -11.37 11.38
CA LYS A 301 14.75 -11.02 12.79
C LYS A 301 15.48 -11.96 13.75
N ASP A 302 15.58 -13.25 13.40
CA ASP A 302 16.39 -14.25 14.13
C ASP A 302 17.92 -14.06 13.92
N LYS A 303 18.34 -13.14 13.03
CA LYS A 303 19.74 -12.93 12.61
C LYS A 303 20.38 -14.19 12.00
N ASN A 304 19.59 -15.11 11.45
CA ASN A 304 20.07 -16.30 10.78
C ASN A 304 20.38 -16.01 9.30
N PHE A 305 21.43 -15.21 9.08
CA PHE A 305 21.81 -14.74 7.75
C PHE A 305 22.31 -15.86 6.83
N LYS A 306 22.82 -16.96 7.40
CA LYS A 306 23.27 -18.13 6.63
C LYS A 306 22.08 -18.79 5.92
N GLU A 307 21.04 -19.12 6.67
CA GLU A 307 19.83 -19.73 6.10
C GLU A 307 19.07 -18.73 5.22
N LEU A 308 19.04 -17.44 5.61
CA LEU A 308 18.42 -16.39 4.80
C LEU A 308 19.02 -16.34 3.38
N ARG A 309 20.36 -16.32 3.26
CA ARG A 309 21.02 -16.31 1.94
C ARG A 309 20.69 -17.55 1.11
N LYS A 310 20.59 -18.71 1.76
CA LYS A 310 20.21 -19.96 1.10
C LYS A 310 18.79 -19.87 0.55
N VAL A 311 17.83 -19.47 1.39
CA VAL A 311 16.42 -19.30 1.00
C VAL A 311 16.28 -18.29 -0.14
N LEU A 312 16.95 -17.15 -0.08
CA LEU A 312 16.90 -16.14 -1.16
C LEU A 312 17.43 -16.70 -2.48
N LYS A 313 18.54 -17.44 -2.45
CA LYS A 313 19.12 -18.08 -3.65
C LYS A 313 18.17 -19.11 -4.25
N GLU A 314 17.56 -19.96 -3.42
CA GLU A 314 16.60 -20.99 -3.82
C GLU A 314 15.24 -20.43 -4.25
N SER A 315 14.97 -19.17 -3.95
CA SER A 315 13.69 -18.53 -4.23
C SER A 315 13.74 -17.59 -5.44
N LYS A 316 14.89 -17.43 -6.09
CA LYS A 316 15.03 -16.65 -7.33
C LYS A 316 13.98 -17.04 -8.36
N GLY A 317 13.24 -16.05 -8.87
CA GLY A 317 12.14 -16.26 -9.83
C GLY A 317 10.81 -16.66 -9.19
N THR A 318 10.71 -16.77 -7.87
CA THR A 318 9.41 -16.95 -7.19
C THR A 318 8.59 -15.68 -7.36
N TYR A 319 7.34 -15.83 -7.78
CA TYR A 319 6.39 -14.73 -7.89
C TYR A 319 5.13 -15.01 -7.07
N THR A 320 4.35 -13.97 -6.83
CA THR A 320 3.05 -14.08 -6.18
C THR A 320 2.09 -13.12 -6.86
N LEU A 321 0.83 -13.52 -6.97
CA LEU A 321 -0.23 -12.66 -7.49
C LEU A 321 -0.69 -11.62 -6.45
N HIS A 322 -0.27 -11.76 -5.19
CA HIS A 322 -0.67 -10.83 -4.14
C HIS A 322 0.17 -9.54 -4.18
N PRO A 323 -0.41 -8.36 -4.47
CA PRO A 323 0.36 -7.15 -4.80
C PRO A 323 1.31 -6.68 -3.70
N LYS A 324 0.89 -6.79 -2.42
CA LYS A 324 1.73 -6.41 -1.26
C LYS A 324 2.90 -7.35 -1.03
N THR A 325 2.72 -8.62 -1.38
CA THR A 325 3.72 -9.68 -1.19
C THR A 325 4.75 -9.58 -2.31
N LEU A 326 4.30 -9.24 -3.52
CA LEU A 326 5.13 -9.06 -4.70
C LEU A 326 6.16 -7.93 -4.55
N SER A 327 5.77 -6.78 -3.99
CA SER A 327 6.69 -5.66 -3.78
C SER A 327 7.81 -6.02 -2.80
N ILE A 328 7.49 -6.76 -1.74
CA ILE A 328 8.48 -7.26 -0.78
C ILE A 328 9.40 -8.27 -1.46
N LEU A 329 8.85 -9.25 -2.18
CA LEU A 329 9.66 -10.24 -2.89
C LEU A 329 10.66 -9.60 -3.86
N LYS A 330 10.22 -8.62 -4.67
CA LYS A 330 11.11 -7.89 -5.60
C LYS A 330 12.25 -7.14 -4.93
N ALA A 331 12.11 -6.75 -3.66
CA ALA A 331 13.17 -6.06 -2.93
C ALA A 331 14.26 -7.03 -2.45
N TRP A 332 13.93 -8.32 -2.29
CA TRP A 332 14.80 -9.32 -1.65
C TRP A 332 15.31 -10.40 -2.62
N VAL A 333 14.54 -10.71 -3.67
CA VAL A 333 14.72 -11.83 -4.60
C VAL A 333 14.71 -11.29 -6.02
#